data_AF-A0A2V7E4D7-F1
#
_entry.id   AF-A0A2V7E4D7-F1
#
_cell.length_a   1.000
_cell.length_b   1.000
_cell.length_c   1.000
_cell.angle_alpha   90.00
_cell.angle_beta   90.00
_cell.angle_gamma   90.00
#
_symmetry.space_group_name_H-M   'P 1'
#
loop_
_entity.id
_entity.type
_entity.pdbx_description
1 polymer ?
#
loop_
_entity_poly.entity_id
_entity_poly.type
_entity_poly.pdbx_seq_one_letter_code
_entity_poly.pdbx_strand_id
1 'polypeptide(L)'
;MGDGRGALLARPQHDRRRYRLRRGLPRAARAQAARGAAGWTRVRYSPTVVDHFLNPRNAGLMREPDGVGEDEYEGCGDLARFFLRVADGRARELRFQTYGCGPTIAAASVASERLVGRAVEDLVNVKADEIERALDGLPEERRHAADVVAGAVRAAALDHLRRRNGHV
;
A
#
# COMPACT_ATOMS: atom_id res chain seq x y z
N MET A 1 -56.41 -25.32 31.13
CA MET A 1 -55.94 -25.40 32.53
C MET A 1 -54.42 -25.56 32.42
N GLY A 2 -53.62 -24.49 32.47
CA GLY A 2 -53.11 -23.83 33.70
C GLY A 2 -52.07 -24.76 34.35
N ASP A 3 -50.83 -24.43 34.71
CA ASP A 3 -50.04 -23.21 34.92
C ASP A 3 -48.56 -23.65 34.84
N GLY A 4 -47.58 -22.88 34.35
CA GLY A 4 -46.91 -21.83 35.13
C GLY A 4 -45.51 -22.25 35.62
N ARG A 5 -44.48 -21.50 35.18
CA ARG A 5 -43.14 -21.28 35.82
C ARG A 5 -42.15 -22.47 35.72
N GLY A 6 -40.87 -22.32 35.39
CA GLY A 6 -40.01 -21.18 35.11
C GLY A 6 -38.56 -21.69 35.13
N ALA A 7 -37.76 -21.40 34.09
CA ALA A 7 -36.34 -21.70 34.08
C ALA A 7 -35.57 -20.56 33.40
N LEU A 8 -35.23 -19.58 34.24
CA LEU A 8 -33.99 -18.81 34.26
C LEU A 8 -33.37 -18.37 32.91
N LEU A 9 -33.89 -17.28 32.36
CA LEU A 9 -33.08 -16.31 31.63
C LEU A 9 -32.39 -15.39 32.66
N ALA A 10 -31.16 -15.72 33.05
CA ALA A 10 -30.34 -14.82 33.86
C ALA A 10 -29.66 -13.79 32.95
N ARG A 11 -30.32 -12.64 32.80
CA ARG A 11 -29.74 -11.41 32.23
C ARG A 11 -28.61 -10.91 33.15
N PRO A 12 -27.42 -10.56 32.63
CA PRO A 12 -26.44 -9.85 33.43
C PRO A 12 -27.00 -8.47 33.81
N GLN A 13 -26.86 -8.17 35.10
CA GLN A 13 -27.48 -7.04 35.75
C GLN A 13 -26.87 -5.73 35.25
N HIS A 14 -27.73 -4.83 34.79
CA HIS A 14 -27.40 -3.45 34.49
C HIS A 14 -26.74 -2.78 35.70
N ASP A 15 -25.43 -2.58 35.66
CA ASP A 15 -24.74 -1.70 36.59
C ASP A 15 -25.19 -0.25 36.33
N ARG A 16 -26.13 0.22 37.15
CA ARG A 16 -26.64 1.61 37.19
C ARG A 16 -25.64 2.56 37.84
N ARG A 17 -24.34 2.44 37.54
CA ARG A 17 -23.33 3.44 37.93
C ARG A 17 -23.26 4.58 36.92
N ARG A 18 -24.29 5.44 37.05
CA ARG A 18 -24.16 6.90 37.08
C ARG A 18 -23.29 7.51 35.98
N TYR A 19 -23.90 7.83 34.84
CA TYR A 19 -23.54 9.02 34.07
C TYR A 19 -23.69 10.26 34.97
N ARG A 20 -22.66 10.56 35.77
CA ARG A 20 -22.54 11.86 36.45
C ARG A 20 -22.14 12.88 35.41
N LEU A 21 -23.15 13.63 34.97
CA LEU A 21 -23.12 15.05 34.63
C LEU A 21 -21.73 15.63 34.38
N ARG A 22 -21.46 15.92 33.10
CA ARG A 22 -20.56 16.99 32.66
C ARG A 22 -20.82 18.25 33.49
N ARG A 23 -20.07 18.45 34.58
CA ARG A 23 -19.88 19.79 35.15
C ARG A 23 -18.77 20.45 34.35
N GLY A 24 -19.09 21.66 33.86
CA GLY A 24 -18.27 22.42 32.94
C GLY A 24 -16.82 22.53 33.38
N LEU A 25 -15.92 22.24 32.46
CA LEU A 25 -14.49 22.50 32.62
C LEU A 25 -14.28 24.02 32.84
N PRO A 26 -13.41 24.42 33.78
CA PRO A 26 -13.13 25.83 34.05
C PRO A 26 -12.66 26.56 32.77
N ARG A 27 -12.99 27.85 32.65
CA ARG A 27 -12.70 28.69 31.46
C ARG A 27 -11.22 28.64 31.02
N ALA A 28 -10.30 28.46 31.97
CA ALA A 28 -8.86 28.29 31.71
C ALA A 28 -8.52 26.96 30.99
N ALA A 29 -9.24 25.87 31.27
CA ALA A 29 -9.05 24.58 30.62
C ALA A 29 -9.53 24.58 29.14
N ARG A 30 -10.47 25.46 28.78
CA ARG A 30 -10.86 25.67 27.38
C ARG A 30 -9.77 26.37 26.57
N ALA A 31 -8.99 27.26 27.18
CA ALA A 31 -7.89 27.95 26.49
C ALA A 31 -6.68 27.02 26.22
N GLN A 32 -6.49 25.98 27.04
CA GLN A 32 -5.48 24.94 26.79
C GLN A 32 -5.95 23.85 25.83
N ALA A 33 -7.25 23.52 25.80
CA ALA A 33 -7.81 22.60 24.82
C ALA A 33 -7.74 23.14 23.38
N ALA A 34 -7.85 24.46 23.19
CA ALA A 34 -7.69 25.09 21.88
C ALA A 34 -6.23 25.23 21.43
N ARG A 35 -5.24 25.07 22.33
CA ARG A 35 -3.81 25.09 21.98
C ARG A 35 -3.24 23.71 21.62
N GLY A 36 -4.00 22.63 21.82
CA GLY A 36 -3.65 21.28 21.38
C GLY A 36 -4.12 20.93 19.96
N ALA A 37 -5.00 21.74 19.36
CA ALA A 37 -5.52 21.52 18.01
C ALA A 37 -4.54 21.95 16.90
N ALA A 38 -3.40 22.58 17.26
CA ALA A 38 -2.32 22.90 16.34
C ALA A 38 -1.26 21.78 16.22
N GLY A 39 -1.50 20.62 16.86
CA GLY A 39 -0.62 19.44 16.82
C GLY A 39 -0.98 18.38 15.78
N TRP A 40 -1.99 18.62 14.94
CA TRP A 40 -2.37 17.74 13.83
C TRP A 40 -1.80 18.25 12.50
N THR A 41 -0.49 18.51 12.43
CA THR A 41 0.16 18.75 11.13
C THR A 41 1.39 17.88 11.00
N ARG A 42 1.21 16.69 10.43
CA ARG A 42 2.11 16.16 9.39
C ARG A 42 1.50 14.89 8.80
N VAL A 43 0.63 15.09 7.82
CA VAL A 43 0.49 14.10 6.76
C VAL A 43 1.87 13.97 6.12
N ARG A 44 2.65 12.94 6.49
CA ARG A 44 4.04 12.71 6.04
C ARG A 44 4.11 12.16 4.61
N TYR A 45 2.98 11.72 4.08
CA TYR A 45 2.85 11.08 2.79
C TYR A 45 2.02 11.97 1.88
N SER A 46 2.41 12.12 0.63
CA SER A 46 1.64 12.89 -0.33
C SER A 46 0.22 12.34 -0.48
N PRO A 47 -0.75 13.16 -0.94
CA PRO A 47 -2.07 12.66 -1.31
C PRO A 47 -1.99 11.49 -2.31
N THR A 48 -1.01 11.51 -3.20
CA THR A 48 -0.74 10.46 -4.19
C THR A 48 -0.35 9.14 -3.53
N VAL A 49 0.57 9.16 -2.56
CA VAL A 49 0.92 7.95 -1.78
C VAL A 49 -0.31 7.39 -1.08
N VAL A 50 -1.10 8.26 -0.44
CA VAL A 50 -2.30 7.83 0.29
C VAL A 50 -3.33 7.19 -0.65
N ASP A 51 -3.58 7.78 -1.81
CA ASP A 51 -4.52 7.24 -2.79
C ASP A 51 -4.05 5.90 -3.37
N HIS A 52 -2.79 5.77 -3.76
CA HIS A 52 -2.25 4.52 -4.29
C HIS A 52 -2.15 3.41 -3.23
N PHE A 53 -2.00 3.78 -1.95
CA PHE A 53 -2.06 2.82 -0.85
C PHE A 53 -3.50 2.34 -0.59
N LEU A 54 -4.47 3.25 -0.53
CA LEU A 54 -5.86 2.91 -0.21
C LEU A 54 -6.58 2.25 -1.39
N ASN A 55 -6.22 2.62 -2.61
CA ASN A 55 -6.83 2.15 -3.86
C ASN A 55 -5.73 1.64 -4.82
N PRO A 56 -5.00 0.55 -4.48
CA PRO A 56 -3.91 0.10 -5.34
C PRO A 56 -4.44 -0.36 -6.70
N ARG A 57 -3.92 0.25 -7.76
CA ARG A 57 -4.20 -0.13 -9.15
C ARG A 57 -3.35 -1.33 -9.55
N ASN A 58 -3.90 -2.19 -10.41
CA ASN A 58 -3.24 -3.37 -10.98
C ASN A 58 -2.67 -4.39 -9.97
N ALA A 59 -3.11 -4.34 -8.70
CA ALA A 59 -2.81 -5.38 -7.74
C ALA A 59 -3.46 -6.71 -8.17
N GLY A 60 -2.72 -7.80 -8.04
CA GLY A 60 -3.20 -9.16 -8.30
C GLY A 60 -2.27 -9.99 -9.17
N LEU A 61 -2.68 -11.24 -9.39
CA LEU A 61 -1.99 -12.18 -10.26
C LEU A 61 -2.24 -11.86 -11.74
N MET A 62 -1.30 -12.27 -12.57
CA MET A 62 -1.48 -12.37 -14.01
C MET A 62 -1.36 -13.83 -14.42
N ARG A 63 -2.30 -14.32 -15.23
CA ARG A 63 -2.18 -15.64 -15.83
C ARG A 63 -1.20 -15.57 -17.00
N GLU A 64 -0.31 -16.57 -17.09
CA GLU A 64 0.61 -16.77 -18.20
C GLU A 64 1.43 -15.51 -18.57
N PRO A 65 2.08 -14.84 -17.61
CA PRO A 65 2.85 -13.62 -17.88
C PRO A 65 4.06 -13.90 -18.78
N ASP A 66 4.44 -12.92 -19.59
CA ASP A 66 5.61 -13.03 -20.47
C ASP A 66 6.92 -12.80 -19.71
N GLY A 67 6.85 -12.15 -18.55
CA GLY A 67 7.96 -11.97 -17.62
C GLY A 67 7.47 -11.90 -16.17
N VAL A 68 8.25 -12.45 -15.25
CA VAL A 68 8.02 -12.40 -13.80
C VAL A 68 9.31 -11.99 -13.09
N GLY A 69 9.19 -11.02 -12.18
CA GLY A 69 10.32 -10.52 -11.41
C GLY A 69 9.96 -10.32 -9.96
N GLU A 70 10.91 -10.55 -9.08
CA GLU A 70 10.78 -10.37 -7.65
C GLU A 70 12.03 -9.69 -7.10
N ASP A 71 11.82 -8.87 -6.08
CA ASP A 71 12.89 -8.30 -5.27
C ASP A 71 12.43 -8.16 -3.82
N GLU A 72 13.39 -8.19 -2.90
CA GLU A 72 13.15 -8.14 -1.45
C GLU A 72 14.19 -7.25 -0.76
N TYR A 73 13.75 -6.51 0.27
CA TYR A 73 14.64 -5.76 1.15
C TYR A 73 14.61 -6.30 2.58
N GLU A 74 15.66 -7.03 2.96
CA GLU A 74 15.82 -7.70 4.26
C GLU A 74 15.68 -6.74 5.46
N GLY A 75 16.04 -5.46 5.30
CA GLY A 75 16.01 -4.48 6.39
C GLY A 75 14.59 -4.18 6.91
N CYS A 76 13.56 -4.40 6.10
CA CYS A 76 12.16 -4.19 6.51
C CYS A 76 11.21 -5.34 6.16
N GLY A 77 11.69 -6.35 5.43
CA GLY A 77 10.89 -7.50 4.97
C GLY A 77 9.90 -7.17 3.85
N ASP A 78 10.15 -6.08 3.11
CA ASP A 78 9.33 -5.70 1.95
C ASP A 78 9.73 -6.56 0.75
N LEU A 79 8.73 -7.15 0.10
CA LEU A 79 8.86 -7.96 -1.09
C LEU A 79 7.88 -7.47 -2.15
N ALA A 80 8.36 -7.29 -3.37
CA ALA A 80 7.52 -6.98 -4.52
C ALA A 80 7.73 -8.01 -5.62
N ARG A 81 6.63 -8.51 -6.19
CA ARG A 81 6.61 -9.38 -7.36
C ARG A 81 5.80 -8.72 -8.46
N PHE A 82 6.40 -8.56 -9.64
CA PHE A 82 5.75 -8.02 -10.82
C PHE A 82 5.54 -9.09 -11.89
N PHE A 83 4.41 -8.96 -12.58
CA PHE A 83 4.02 -9.77 -13.73
C PHE A 83 3.87 -8.84 -14.94
N LEU A 84 4.58 -9.16 -16.01
CA LEU A 84 4.67 -8.35 -17.23
C LEU A 84 4.00 -9.07 -18.40
N ARG A 85 3.10 -8.37 -19.09
CA ARG A 85 2.60 -8.70 -20.43
C ARG A 85 3.25 -7.78 -21.44
N VAL A 86 3.76 -8.33 -22.54
CA VAL A 86 4.44 -7.60 -23.60
C VAL A 86 3.63 -7.71 -24.89
N ALA A 87 3.50 -6.59 -25.59
CA ALA A 87 2.99 -6.53 -26.96
C ALA A 87 3.86 -5.56 -27.76
N ASP A 88 4.28 -5.97 -28.96
CA ASP A 88 5.10 -5.13 -29.86
C ASP A 88 6.37 -4.55 -29.19
N GLY A 89 7.02 -5.34 -28.34
CA GLY A 89 8.22 -4.93 -27.60
C GLY A 89 7.97 -3.92 -26.47
N ARG A 90 6.71 -3.67 -26.12
CA ARG A 90 6.31 -2.71 -25.08
C ARG A 90 5.50 -3.38 -23.98
N ALA A 91 5.61 -2.85 -22.77
CA ALA A 91 4.82 -3.29 -21.63
C ALA A 91 3.33 -2.99 -21.85
N ARG A 92 2.54 -4.01 -22.17
CA ARG A 92 1.10 -3.86 -22.41
C ARG A 92 0.32 -3.77 -21.12
N GLU A 93 0.75 -4.51 -20.10
CA GLU A 93 0.15 -4.59 -18.79
C GLU A 93 1.22 -4.98 -17.76
N LEU A 94 1.16 -4.34 -16.60
CA LEU A 94 1.93 -4.72 -15.41
C LEU A 94 0.95 -4.98 -14.28
N ARG A 95 1.10 -6.14 -13.62
CA ARG A 95 0.40 -6.44 -12.37
C ARG A 95 1.40 -6.75 -11.29
N PHE A 96 1.00 -6.64 -10.03
CA PHE A 96 1.90 -6.97 -8.92
C PHE A 96 1.21 -7.68 -7.77
N GLN A 97 2.03 -8.41 -7.02
CA GLN A 97 1.77 -8.79 -5.64
C GLN A 97 2.89 -8.24 -4.78
N THR A 98 2.56 -7.77 -3.59
CA THR A 98 3.57 -7.28 -2.66
C THR A 98 3.16 -7.61 -1.24
N TYR A 99 4.16 -7.92 -0.44
CA TYR A 99 4.05 -7.94 1.01
C TYR A 99 4.98 -6.84 1.51
N GLY A 100 4.45 -5.86 2.24
CA GLY A 100 5.29 -4.79 2.73
C GLY A 100 4.54 -3.63 3.35
N CYS A 101 5.28 -2.58 3.65
CA CYS A 101 4.73 -1.36 4.21
C CYS A 101 3.84 -0.59 3.22
N GLY A 102 3.00 0.31 3.73
CA GLY A 102 2.08 1.12 2.91
C GLY A 102 2.76 1.85 1.72
N PRO A 103 3.94 2.47 1.91
CA PRO A 103 4.74 3.03 0.81
C PRO A 103 5.07 2.04 -0.31
N THR A 104 5.34 0.78 -0.01
CA THR A 104 5.69 -0.25 -0.99
C THR A 104 4.48 -0.64 -1.83
N ILE A 105 3.30 -0.75 -1.20
CA ILE A 105 2.04 -0.93 -1.93
C ILE A 105 1.77 0.26 -2.86
N ALA A 106 1.96 1.50 -2.36
CA ALA A 106 1.76 2.70 -3.16
C ALA A 106 2.76 2.79 -4.33
N ALA A 107 4.03 2.50 -4.08
CA ALA A 107 5.09 2.47 -5.08
C ALA A 107 4.82 1.42 -6.16
N ALA A 108 4.41 0.21 -5.76
CA ALA A 108 4.06 -0.84 -6.71
C ALA A 108 2.85 -0.44 -7.57
N SER A 109 1.83 0.17 -6.93
CA SER A 109 0.67 0.68 -7.64
C SER A 109 1.03 1.76 -8.66
N VAL A 110 1.78 2.78 -8.29
CA VAL A 110 2.12 3.86 -9.23
C VAL A 110 3.04 3.35 -10.34
N ALA A 111 3.98 2.46 -10.03
CA ALA A 111 4.86 1.86 -11.03
C ALA A 111 4.07 1.05 -12.06
N SER A 112 3.08 0.27 -11.62
CA SER A 112 2.25 -0.55 -12.50
C SER A 112 1.44 0.26 -13.51
N GLU A 113 1.06 1.51 -13.19
CA GLU A 113 0.38 2.40 -14.13
C GLU A 113 1.37 3.20 -15.00
N ARG A 114 2.44 3.75 -14.40
CA ARG A 114 3.37 4.67 -15.06
C ARG A 114 4.30 4.00 -16.08
N LEU A 115 4.53 2.71 -15.93
CA LEU A 115 5.49 1.97 -16.75
C LEU A 115 4.83 1.24 -17.93
N VAL A 116 3.50 1.15 -17.96
CA VAL A 116 2.75 0.64 -19.11
C VAL A 116 3.00 1.53 -20.34
N GLY A 117 3.18 0.89 -21.49
CA GLY A 117 3.47 1.52 -22.78
C GLY A 117 4.95 1.77 -23.06
N ARG A 118 5.84 1.64 -22.07
CA ARG A 118 7.30 1.78 -22.27
C ARG A 118 7.88 0.55 -22.98
N ALA A 119 9.02 0.73 -23.65
CA ALA A 119 9.75 -0.40 -24.23
C ALA A 119 10.28 -1.30 -23.12
N VAL A 120 10.31 -2.61 -23.34
CA VAL A 120 10.75 -3.56 -22.31
C VAL A 120 12.23 -3.35 -21.98
N GLU A 121 13.04 -2.95 -22.95
CA GLU A 121 14.45 -2.60 -22.77
C GLU A 121 14.64 -1.39 -21.83
N ASP A 122 13.70 -0.44 -21.84
CA ASP A 122 13.72 0.70 -20.91
C ASP A 122 13.38 0.26 -19.49
N LEU A 123 12.52 -0.76 -19.33
CA LEU A 123 12.12 -1.27 -18.01
C LEU A 123 13.29 -1.89 -17.25
N VAL A 124 14.31 -2.39 -17.95
CA VAL A 124 15.55 -2.89 -17.33
C VAL A 124 16.34 -1.78 -16.63
N ASN A 125 16.10 -0.51 -16.98
CA ASN A 125 16.81 0.64 -16.45
C ASN A 125 15.95 1.53 -15.54
N VAL A 126 14.77 1.06 -15.14
CA VAL A 126 13.86 1.79 -14.25
C VAL A 126 14.57 2.10 -12.94
N LYS A 127 14.47 3.36 -12.51
CA LYS A 127 15.13 3.88 -11.31
C LYS A 127 14.13 4.05 -10.16
N ALA A 128 14.57 3.86 -8.92
CA ALA A 128 13.74 4.12 -7.76
C ALA A 128 13.26 5.59 -7.72
N ASP A 129 14.14 6.54 -8.04
CA ASP A 129 13.81 7.97 -8.01
C ASP A 129 12.64 8.35 -8.94
N GLU A 130 12.42 7.66 -10.07
CA GLU A 130 11.26 7.98 -10.92
C GLU A 130 9.95 7.51 -10.30
N ILE A 131 9.97 6.40 -9.55
CA ILE A 131 8.81 5.91 -8.80
C ILE A 131 8.56 6.82 -7.60
N GLU A 132 9.60 7.21 -6.87
CA GLU A 132 9.49 8.19 -5.77
C GLU A 132 8.91 9.53 -6.27
N ARG A 133 9.41 10.05 -7.39
CA ARG A 133 8.86 11.27 -8.00
C ARG A 133 7.39 11.10 -8.42
N ALA A 134 7.01 9.93 -8.93
CA ALA A 134 5.62 9.66 -9.31
C ALA A 134 4.68 9.62 -8.10
N LEU A 135 5.22 9.40 -6.90
CA LEU A 135 4.51 9.47 -5.62
C LEU A 135 4.54 10.87 -4.99
N ASP A 136 5.07 11.91 -5.66
CA ASP A 136 5.33 13.23 -5.07
C ASP A 136 6.25 13.17 -3.84
N GLY A 137 7.16 12.20 -3.82
CA GLY A 137 8.16 12.02 -2.76
C GLY A 137 7.78 10.97 -1.73
N LEU A 138 8.82 10.42 -1.10
CA LEU A 138 8.73 9.55 0.07
C LEU A 138 9.58 10.12 1.21
N PRO A 139 9.19 9.89 2.48
CA PRO A 139 10.11 10.11 3.60
C PRO A 139 11.42 9.35 3.38
N GLU A 140 12.54 9.96 3.76
CA GLU A 140 13.89 9.43 3.52
C GLU A 140 14.04 7.98 4.04
N GLU A 141 13.50 7.72 5.23
CA GLU A 141 13.53 6.40 5.87
C GLU A 141 12.68 5.33 5.16
N ARG A 142 11.90 5.70 4.14
CA ARG A 142 11.01 4.82 3.36
C ARG A 142 11.36 4.73 1.87
N ARG A 143 12.44 5.35 1.41
CA ARG A 143 12.82 5.30 -0.02
C ARG A 143 13.11 3.89 -0.54
N HIS A 144 13.53 2.96 0.34
CA HIS A 144 13.71 1.54 0.01
C HIS A 144 12.47 0.91 -0.64
N ALA A 145 11.26 1.42 -0.37
CA ALA A 145 10.03 0.98 -1.01
C ALA A 145 10.08 1.12 -2.54
N ALA A 146 10.64 2.24 -3.03
CA ALA A 146 10.81 2.48 -4.46
C ALA A 146 11.95 1.63 -5.05
N ASP A 147 12.99 1.35 -4.27
CA ASP A 147 14.11 0.49 -4.69
C ASP A 147 13.66 -0.94 -4.97
N VAL A 148 12.93 -1.55 -4.03
CA VAL A 148 12.38 -2.92 -4.16
C VAL A 148 11.44 -3.02 -5.36
N VAL A 149 10.55 -2.04 -5.52
CA VAL A 149 9.61 -2.03 -6.66
C VAL A 149 10.35 -1.88 -7.99
N ALA A 150 11.34 -0.98 -8.06
CA ALA A 150 12.15 -0.82 -9.26
C ALA A 150 12.92 -2.11 -9.59
N GLY A 151 13.50 -2.77 -8.58
CA GLY A 151 14.19 -4.05 -8.74
C GLY A 151 13.30 -5.15 -9.27
N ALA A 152 12.10 -5.30 -8.70
CA ALA A 152 11.13 -6.29 -9.15
C ALA A 152 10.68 -6.06 -10.62
N VAL A 153 10.47 -4.80 -11.02
CA VAL A 153 10.14 -4.47 -12.42
C VAL A 153 11.31 -4.79 -13.35
N ARG A 154 12.53 -4.39 -13.00
CA ARG A 154 13.74 -4.72 -13.78
C ARG A 154 13.89 -6.23 -13.93
N ALA A 155 13.68 -6.98 -12.86
CA ALA A 155 13.73 -8.44 -12.87
C ALA A 155 12.69 -9.04 -13.83
N ALA A 156 11.46 -8.50 -13.85
CA ALA A 156 10.40 -8.98 -14.74
C ALA A 156 10.73 -8.72 -16.21
N ALA A 157 11.30 -7.55 -16.52
CA ALA A 157 11.76 -7.21 -17.86
C ALA A 157 12.92 -8.12 -18.31
N LEU A 158 13.90 -8.35 -17.43
CA LEU A 158 15.03 -9.24 -17.69
C LEU A 158 14.59 -10.69 -17.91
N ASP A 159 13.65 -11.20 -17.13
CA ASP A 159 13.07 -12.52 -17.32
C ASP A 159 12.43 -12.67 -18.70
N HIS A 160 11.62 -11.69 -19.13
CA HIS A 160 11.05 -11.67 -20.48
C HIS A 160 12.13 -11.73 -21.58
N LEU A 161 13.15 -10.87 -21.49
CA LEU A 161 14.23 -10.80 -22.48
C LEU A 161 15.04 -12.11 -22.53
N ARG A 162 15.29 -12.73 -21.38
CA ARG A 162 15.97 -14.04 -21.31
C ARG A 162 15.17 -15.14 -21.99
N ARG A 163 13.86 -15.21 -21.73
CA ARG A 163 12.97 -16.21 -22.35
C ARG A 163 12.89 -16.05 -23.87
N ARG A 164 12.88 -14.80 -24.36
CA ARG A 164 12.90 -14.50 -25.80
C ARG A 164 14.18 -14.98 -26.48
N ASN A 165 15.33 -14.84 -25.81
CA ASN A 165 16.63 -15.22 -26.38
C ASN A 165 16.92 -16.74 -26.31
N GLY A 166 16.20 -17.49 -25.47
CA GLY A 166 16.34 -18.95 -25.34
C GLY A 166 15.52 -19.77 -26.35
N HIS A 167 14.79 -19.13 -27.27
CA HIS A 167 13.96 -19.77 -28.31
C HIS A 167 14.54 -19.58 -29.73
N VAL A 168 15.86 -19.43 -29.86
CA VAL A 168 16.58 -19.41 -31.15
C VAL A 168 17.27 -20.75 -31.37
#